data_AF-A0A2T7PAP3-F1
#
_entry.id   AF-A0A2T7PAP3-F1
#
_cell.length_a   1.000
_cell.length_b   1.000
_cell.length_c   1.000
_cell.angle_alpha   90.00
_cell.angle_beta   90.00
_cell.angle_gamma   90.00
#
_symmetry.space_group_name_H-M   'P 1'
#
loop_
_entity.id
_entity.type
_entity.pdbx_description
1 polymer ?
#
loop_
_entity_poly.entity_id
_entity_poly.type
_entity_poly.pdbx_seq_one_letter_code
_entity_poly.pdbx_strand_id
1 'polypeptide(L)'
;VRKEEEVYTAVMRWLEFDPEGRVEDMVKIMENVRLPLVQWEFLMGKVSKHKLFTNNEQCRHYFQVCLYVYMVNRKNKNVNIIFLSLFFSGGETTNRDILCRLESFNPITNKTKQLTPMPTIRRSLSVVVIEKMLYAIGGSDGTSAINTVEMYNTEKDTWMPRAGLCEPRASLSAAAVDDKIFALGGHNGLNALRSVEIYDVDTNSWSATTEMLSSRSMAAAVSIHSQIFILGGYDGSMDLSSAEVLDTRNFQWKPISSMHEARSMMDAAVLEEKIFVVGGSSESQ
;
A
#
# COMPACT_ATOMS: atom_id res chain seq x y z
N VAL A 1 24.09 -20.64 -7.33
CA VAL A 1 24.52 -21.11 -5.99
C VAL A 1 23.43 -22.01 -5.43
N ARG A 2 23.76 -23.18 -4.86
CA ARG A 2 22.75 -24.17 -4.42
C ARG A 2 22.29 -23.97 -2.97
N LYS A 3 23.06 -23.24 -2.17
CA LYS A 3 22.86 -23.02 -0.74
C LYS A 3 23.19 -21.58 -0.38
N GLU A 4 22.29 -20.89 0.32
CA GLU A 4 22.49 -19.47 0.63
C GLU A 4 23.64 -19.25 1.64
N GLU A 5 24.02 -20.28 2.40
CA GLU A 5 25.18 -20.25 3.30
C GLU A 5 26.50 -20.05 2.54
N GLU A 6 26.58 -20.52 1.29
CA GLU A 6 27.75 -20.33 0.42
C GLU A 6 27.84 -18.86 -0.04
N VAL A 7 26.69 -18.25 -0.37
CA VAL A 7 26.59 -16.83 -0.74
C VAL A 7 27.04 -15.98 0.44
N TYR A 8 26.50 -16.22 1.64
CA TYR A 8 26.92 -15.54 2.85
C TYR A 8 28.43 -15.67 3.07
N THR A 9 28.96 -16.90 2.98
CA THR A 9 30.39 -17.13 3.21
C THR A 9 31.28 -16.44 2.18
N ALA A 10 30.85 -16.36 0.92
CA ALA A 10 31.57 -15.62 -0.12
C ALA A 10 31.58 -14.12 0.16
N VAL A 11 30.44 -13.54 0.53
CA VAL A 11 30.34 -12.12 0.90
C VAL A 11 31.20 -11.80 2.13
N MET A 12 31.18 -12.66 3.14
CA MET A 12 32.02 -12.48 4.33
C MET A 12 33.51 -12.57 4.02
N ARG A 13 33.95 -13.50 3.16
CA ARG A 13 35.36 -13.57 2.72
C ARG A 13 35.79 -12.33 1.93
N TRP A 14 34.88 -11.79 1.13
CA TRP A 14 35.11 -10.54 0.42
C TRP A 14 35.27 -9.36 1.39
N LEU A 15 34.45 -9.29 2.43
CA LEU A 15 34.60 -8.27 3.48
C LEU A 15 35.91 -8.44 4.27
N GLU A 16 36.25 -9.67 4.65
CA GLU A 16 37.45 -9.98 5.44
C GLU A 16 38.76 -9.64 4.72
N PHE A 17 38.75 -9.63 3.38
CA PHE A 17 39.93 -9.26 2.58
C PHE A 17 40.30 -7.78 2.70
N ASP A 18 39.31 -6.89 2.87
CA ASP A 18 39.54 -5.45 3.04
C ASP A 18 38.41 -4.83 3.87
N PRO A 19 38.47 -4.98 5.21
CA PRO A 19 37.37 -4.57 6.09
C PRO A 19 37.16 -3.05 6.10
N GLU A 20 38.22 -2.25 6.00
CA GLU A 20 38.11 -0.80 6.11
C GLU A 20 37.57 -0.17 4.82
N GLY A 21 37.98 -0.66 3.65
CA GLY A 21 37.53 -0.14 2.37
C GLY A 21 36.13 -0.61 1.94
N ARG A 22 35.60 -1.69 2.53
CA ARG A 22 34.39 -2.38 2.03
C ARG A 22 33.17 -2.32 2.95
N VAL A 23 33.30 -1.79 4.16
CA VAL A 23 32.19 -1.73 5.13
C VAL A 23 31.01 -0.89 4.63
N GLU A 24 31.25 0.16 3.83
CA GLU A 24 30.17 0.99 3.28
C GLU A 24 29.36 0.26 2.20
N ASP A 25 30.03 -0.48 1.30
CA ASP A 25 29.38 -1.29 0.27
C ASP A 25 28.77 -2.59 0.83
N MET A 26 29.24 -3.01 2.00
CA MET A 26 28.85 -4.26 2.62
C MET A 26 27.34 -4.35 2.89
N VAL A 27 26.70 -3.25 3.30
CA VAL A 27 25.26 -3.26 3.60
C VAL A 27 24.47 -3.61 2.34
N LYS A 28 24.77 -2.92 1.23
CA LYS A 28 24.13 -3.15 -0.08
C LYS A 28 24.37 -4.57 -0.59
N ILE A 29 25.57 -5.11 -0.38
CA ILE A 29 25.90 -6.48 -0.81
C ILE A 29 25.22 -7.52 0.10
N MET A 30 25.14 -7.27 1.41
CA MET A 30 24.50 -8.17 2.37
C MET A 30 22.98 -8.27 2.16
N GLU A 31 22.32 -7.21 1.68
CA GLU A 31 20.89 -7.25 1.30
C GLU A 31 20.61 -8.24 0.17
N ASN A 32 21.61 -8.56 -0.66
CA ASN A 32 21.50 -9.57 -1.72
C ASN A 32 21.69 -11.01 -1.21
N VAL A 33 22.11 -11.19 0.05
CA VAL A 33 22.19 -12.50 0.70
C VAL A 33 20.87 -12.79 1.38
N ARG A 34 20.11 -13.77 0.90
CA ARG A 34 18.79 -14.13 1.44
C ARG A 34 18.90 -14.89 2.77
N LEU A 35 19.34 -14.20 3.81
CA LEU A 35 19.48 -14.72 5.17
C LEU A 35 18.25 -15.49 5.70
N PRO A 36 16.99 -15.18 5.33
CA PRO A 36 15.84 -16.01 5.74
C PRO A 36 15.87 -17.46 5.20
N LEU A 37 16.68 -17.75 4.19
CA LEU A 37 16.83 -19.07 3.58
C LEU A 37 18.03 -19.88 4.12
N VAL A 38 18.93 -19.27 4.89
CA VAL A 38 20.07 -20.00 5.51
C VAL A 38 19.60 -20.79 6.72
N GLN A 39 20.10 -22.00 6.97
CA GLN A 39 19.65 -22.81 8.12
C GLN A 39 19.73 -22.09 9.48
N TRP A 40 18.78 -22.37 10.39
CA TRP A 40 18.72 -21.74 11.71
C TRP A 40 20.03 -21.90 12.50
N GLU A 41 20.62 -23.08 12.47
CA GLU A 41 21.86 -23.39 13.18
C GLU A 41 23.01 -22.53 12.66
N PHE A 42 23.01 -22.23 11.35
CA PHE A 42 23.97 -21.33 10.72
C PHE A 42 23.70 -19.87 11.08
N LEU A 43 22.43 -19.45 11.02
CA LEU A 43 22.00 -18.09 11.35
C LEU A 43 22.37 -17.73 12.80
N MET A 44 22.01 -18.59 13.76
CA MET A 44 22.31 -18.36 15.19
C MET A 44 23.76 -18.67 15.54
N GLY A 45 24.36 -19.68 14.93
CA GLY A 45 25.71 -20.11 15.25
C GLY A 45 26.79 -19.15 14.72
N LYS A 46 26.57 -18.56 13.54
CA LYS A 46 27.59 -17.80 12.80
C LYS A 46 27.18 -16.36 12.53
N VAL A 47 25.99 -16.13 11.97
CA VAL A 47 25.55 -14.78 11.54
C VAL A 47 25.30 -13.89 12.76
N SER A 48 24.56 -14.39 13.76
CA SER A 48 24.20 -13.62 14.97
C SER A 48 25.39 -13.10 15.77
N LYS A 49 26.52 -13.82 15.73
CA LYS A 49 27.73 -13.54 16.52
C LYS A 49 28.70 -12.62 15.80
N HIS A 50 28.47 -12.36 14.51
CA HIS A 50 29.42 -11.59 13.72
C HIS A 50 29.29 -10.09 14.05
N LYS A 51 30.43 -9.40 14.22
CA LYS A 51 30.48 -7.99 14.65
C LYS A 51 29.68 -7.03 13.75
N LEU A 52 29.54 -7.38 12.47
CA LEU A 52 28.71 -6.63 11.52
C LEU A 52 27.26 -6.51 12.03
N PHE A 53 26.68 -7.62 12.48
CA PHE A 53 25.30 -7.67 12.98
C PHE A 53 25.18 -7.22 14.42
N THR A 54 26.25 -6.76 15.07
CA THR A 54 26.17 -6.11 16.39
C THR A 54 26.44 -4.62 16.31
N ASN A 55 27.33 -4.19 15.42
CA ASN A 55 27.85 -2.82 15.35
C ASN A 55 27.19 -1.97 14.26
N ASN A 56 26.68 -2.59 13.18
CA ASN A 56 26.01 -1.88 12.10
C ASN A 56 24.48 -1.94 12.28
N GLU A 57 23.83 -0.78 12.27
CA GLU A 57 22.39 -0.67 12.50
C GLU A 57 21.54 -1.28 11.38
N GLN A 58 21.91 -1.07 10.12
CA GLN A 58 21.18 -1.60 8.97
C GLN A 58 21.29 -3.13 8.92
N CYS A 59 22.49 -3.68 9.12
CA CYS A 59 22.66 -5.14 9.20
C CYS A 59 21.92 -5.74 10.40
N ARG A 60 21.90 -5.06 11.56
CA ARG A 60 21.08 -5.47 12.71
C ARG A 60 19.60 -5.54 12.36
N HIS A 61 19.07 -4.50 11.73
CA HIS A 61 17.69 -4.45 11.30
C HIS A 61 17.38 -5.60 10.33
N TYR A 62 18.23 -5.81 9.33
CA TYR A 62 18.10 -6.92 8.38
C TYR A 62 18.08 -8.28 9.09
N PHE A 63 19.00 -8.51 10.04
CA PHE A 63 19.05 -9.74 10.82
C PHE A 63 17.83 -9.94 11.73
N GLN A 64 17.30 -8.87 12.32
CA GLN A 64 16.06 -8.93 13.12
C GLN A 64 14.85 -9.35 12.26
N VAL A 65 14.73 -8.82 11.05
CA VAL A 65 13.71 -9.25 10.07
C VAL A 65 13.89 -10.74 9.76
N CYS A 66 15.12 -11.20 9.56
CA CYS A 66 15.41 -12.63 9.29
C CYS A 66 15.06 -13.54 10.48
N LEU A 67 15.43 -13.15 11.70
CA LEU A 67 15.07 -13.87 12.92
C LEU A 67 13.56 -13.96 13.08
N TYR A 68 12.84 -12.87 12.78
CA TYR A 68 11.40 -12.84 12.81
C TYR A 68 10.78 -13.87 11.84
N VAL A 69 11.25 -13.90 10.58
CA VAL A 69 10.83 -14.93 9.59
C VAL A 69 11.12 -16.35 10.10
N TYR A 70 12.27 -16.55 10.74
CA TYR A 70 12.63 -17.84 11.31
C TYR A 70 11.75 -18.27 12.49
N MET A 71 11.45 -17.34 13.40
CA MET A 71 10.60 -17.59 14.56
C MET A 71 9.17 -17.91 14.15
N VAL A 72 8.67 -17.25 13.11
CA VAL A 72 7.41 -17.54 12.44
C VAL A 72 7.39 -18.97 11.90
N ASN A 73 8.42 -19.38 11.16
CA ASN A 73 8.44 -20.70 10.53
C ASN A 73 8.64 -21.83 11.56
N ARG A 74 9.37 -21.59 12.65
CA ARG A 74 9.75 -22.60 13.64
C ARG A 74 8.70 -22.78 14.74
N LYS A 75 7.92 -21.74 15.05
CA LYS A 75 6.75 -21.84 15.94
C LYS A 75 5.52 -21.77 15.07
N ASN A 76 4.86 -22.92 14.90
CA ASN A 76 3.48 -23.05 14.43
C ASN A 76 2.49 -22.46 15.46
N LYS A 77 2.80 -21.27 15.99
CA LYS A 77 2.00 -20.47 16.91
C LYS A 77 1.82 -19.13 16.23
N ASN A 78 0.56 -18.83 15.92
CA ASN A 78 -0.01 -17.54 15.52
C ASN A 78 0.86 -16.33 15.89
N VAL A 79 1.89 -16.05 15.11
CA VAL A 79 2.50 -14.74 15.03
C VAL A 79 1.73 -14.07 13.90
N ASN A 80 0.88 -13.11 14.24
CA ASN A 80 0.12 -12.31 13.28
C ASN A 80 1.10 -11.48 12.43
N ILE A 81 1.56 -12.03 11.30
CA ILE A 81 2.36 -11.30 10.32
C ILE A 81 1.42 -10.56 9.39
N ILE A 82 0.88 -9.46 9.90
CA ILE A 82 0.11 -8.53 9.07
C ILE A 82 1.08 -7.70 8.19
N PHE A 83 2.37 -7.66 8.53
CA PHE A 83 3.39 -6.80 7.91
C PHE A 83 3.91 -7.21 6.53
N LEU A 84 3.45 -8.32 5.94
CA LEU A 84 3.79 -8.66 4.55
C LEU A 84 2.59 -9.26 3.79
N SER A 85 1.37 -9.03 4.27
CA SER A 85 0.19 -9.58 3.61
C SER A 85 -0.35 -8.58 2.59
N LEU A 86 -0.47 -9.01 1.32
CA LEU A 86 -1.27 -8.27 0.34
C LEU A 86 -2.74 -8.56 0.62
N PHE A 87 -3.57 -7.52 0.70
CA PHE A 87 -5.00 -7.66 0.91
C PHE A 87 -5.76 -7.39 -0.38
N PHE A 88 -6.62 -8.32 -0.77
CA PHE A 88 -7.57 -8.15 -1.88
C PHE A 88 -8.95 -7.98 -1.26
N SER A 89 -9.62 -6.86 -1.56
CA SER A 89 -10.94 -6.55 -1.02
C SER A 89 -11.90 -6.14 -2.12
N GLY A 90 -13.06 -6.80 -2.17
CA GLY A 90 -14.15 -6.47 -3.09
C GLY A 90 -13.83 -6.81 -4.55
N GLY A 91 -14.35 -5.99 -5.46
CA GLY A 91 -14.18 -6.14 -6.91
C GLY A 91 -15.36 -6.82 -7.59
N GLU A 92 -15.16 -7.21 -8.84
CA GLU A 92 -16.19 -7.77 -9.72
C GLU A 92 -15.66 -9.04 -10.39
N THR A 93 -16.48 -10.10 -10.43
CA THR A 93 -16.13 -11.35 -11.12
C THR A 93 -16.28 -11.20 -12.64
N THR A 94 -15.77 -12.17 -13.40
CA THR A 94 -16.03 -12.26 -14.85
C THR A 94 -17.52 -12.35 -15.20
N ASN A 95 -18.33 -12.82 -14.24
CA ASN A 95 -19.79 -12.93 -14.38
C ASN A 95 -20.52 -11.68 -13.91
N ARG A 96 -19.78 -10.61 -13.57
CA ARG A 96 -20.29 -9.34 -13.03
C ARG A 96 -20.88 -9.42 -11.62
N ASP A 97 -20.53 -10.46 -10.86
CA ASP A 97 -20.90 -10.54 -9.45
C ASP A 97 -20.01 -9.61 -8.64
N ILE A 98 -20.62 -8.78 -7.79
CA ILE A 98 -19.88 -7.86 -6.92
C ILE A 98 -19.47 -8.61 -5.66
N LEU A 99 -18.20 -8.49 -5.32
CA LEU A 99 -17.58 -9.24 -4.23
C LEU A 99 -17.55 -8.40 -2.94
N CYS A 100 -17.62 -9.09 -1.81
CA CYS A 100 -17.27 -8.57 -0.48
C CYS A 100 -16.08 -9.31 0.14
N ARG A 101 -15.44 -10.21 -0.62
CA ARG A 101 -14.40 -11.10 -0.12
C ARG A 101 -13.16 -10.31 0.26
N LEU A 102 -12.57 -10.67 1.40
CA LEU A 102 -11.25 -10.22 1.82
C LEU A 102 -10.29 -11.41 1.82
N GLU A 103 -9.16 -11.27 1.14
CA GLU A 103 -8.10 -12.27 1.13
C GLU A 103 -6.77 -11.66 1.52
N SER A 104 -5.96 -12.42 2.25
CA SER A 104 -4.56 -12.08 2.52
C SER A 104 -3.65 -13.04 1.77
N PHE A 105 -2.62 -12.51 1.10
CA PHE A 105 -1.55 -13.29 0.48
C PHE A 105 -0.25 -13.12 1.25
N ASN A 106 0.31 -14.23 1.72
CA ASN A 106 1.60 -14.24 2.41
C ASN A 106 2.72 -14.63 1.41
N PRO A 107 3.63 -13.71 1.05
CA PRO A 107 4.67 -13.94 0.04
C PRO A 107 5.77 -14.91 0.50
N ILE A 108 5.95 -15.07 1.82
CA ILE A 108 6.96 -16.00 2.38
C ILE A 108 6.50 -17.44 2.20
N THR A 109 5.23 -17.69 2.53
CA THR A 109 4.64 -19.03 2.44
C THR A 109 4.02 -19.35 1.08
N ASN A 110 3.87 -18.33 0.23
CA ASN A 110 3.16 -18.38 -1.04
C ASN A 110 1.74 -18.98 -0.90
N LYS A 111 1.01 -18.51 0.11
CA LYS A 111 -0.34 -18.99 0.41
C LYS A 111 -1.31 -17.82 0.54
N THR A 112 -2.52 -18.04 0.05
CA THR A 112 -3.66 -17.18 0.29
C THR A 112 -4.47 -17.69 1.47
N LYS A 113 -5.02 -16.77 2.27
CA LYS A 113 -5.95 -17.06 3.36
C LYS A 113 -7.17 -16.15 3.19
N GLN A 114 -8.34 -16.77 3.14
CA GLN A 114 -9.61 -16.05 3.20
C GLN A 114 -9.83 -15.53 4.62
N LEU A 115 -10.23 -14.26 4.71
CA LEU A 115 -10.52 -13.55 5.96
C LEU A 115 -12.02 -13.25 6.03
N THR A 116 -12.47 -12.69 7.16
CA THR A 116 -13.86 -12.28 7.31
C THR A 116 -14.24 -11.31 6.17
N PRO A 117 -15.31 -11.59 5.39
CA PRO A 117 -15.71 -10.74 4.29
C PRO A 117 -16.29 -9.40 4.79
N MET A 118 -16.22 -8.37 3.95
CA MET A 118 -16.90 -7.10 4.20
C MET A 118 -18.40 -7.33 4.40
N PRO A 119 -19.04 -6.63 5.36
CA PRO A 119 -20.49 -6.68 5.51
C PRO A 119 -21.23 -6.16 4.27
N THR A 120 -20.66 -5.17 3.59
CA THR A 120 -21.22 -4.58 2.38
C THR A 120 -20.50 -5.08 1.12
N ILE A 121 -21.25 -5.42 0.06
CA ILE A 121 -20.67 -5.72 -1.27
C ILE A 121 -20.25 -4.43 -1.97
N ARG A 122 -19.06 -4.40 -2.54
CA ARG A 122 -18.49 -3.16 -3.12
C ARG A 122 -17.57 -3.47 -4.28
N ARG A 123 -17.78 -2.78 -5.41
CA ARG A 123 -16.77 -2.60 -6.47
C ARG A 123 -16.30 -1.15 -6.51
N SER A 124 -15.16 -0.90 -7.15
CA SER A 124 -14.60 0.45 -7.34
C SER A 124 -14.49 1.26 -6.04
N LEU A 125 -14.25 0.56 -4.92
CA LEU A 125 -13.93 1.18 -3.63
C LEU A 125 -12.47 1.60 -3.58
N SER A 126 -12.13 2.42 -2.60
CA SER A 126 -10.73 2.64 -2.23
C SER A 126 -10.41 1.96 -0.90
N VAL A 127 -9.15 1.55 -0.74
CA VAL A 127 -8.65 0.91 0.47
C VAL A 127 -7.40 1.65 0.94
N VAL A 128 -7.37 2.01 2.22
CA VAL A 128 -6.18 2.61 2.86
C VAL A 128 -5.85 1.88 4.16
N VAL A 129 -4.59 1.98 4.57
CA VAL A 129 -4.12 1.45 5.86
C VAL A 129 -3.66 2.61 6.72
N ILE A 130 -4.17 2.68 7.94
CA ILE A 130 -3.69 3.58 9.00
C ILE A 130 -3.66 2.79 10.31
N GLU A 131 -2.58 2.91 11.08
CA GLU A 131 -2.40 2.19 12.36
C GLU A 131 -2.70 0.68 12.30
N LYS A 132 -2.34 -0.01 11.20
CA LYS A 132 -2.61 -1.44 10.92
C LYS A 132 -4.09 -1.82 10.74
N MET A 133 -4.96 -0.82 10.67
CA MET A 133 -6.37 -0.99 10.35
C MET A 133 -6.60 -0.70 8.86
N LEU A 134 -7.34 -1.59 8.20
CA LEU A 134 -7.73 -1.44 6.80
C LEU A 134 -9.07 -0.69 6.74
N TYR A 135 -9.17 0.35 5.92
CA TYR A 135 -10.42 1.09 5.71
C TYR A 135 -10.89 0.87 4.28
N ALA A 136 -12.07 0.27 4.13
CA ALA A 136 -12.79 0.16 2.87
C ALA A 136 -13.75 1.34 2.74
N ILE A 137 -13.53 2.18 1.72
CA ILE A 137 -14.17 3.50 1.61
C ILE A 137 -14.99 3.56 0.33
N GLY A 138 -16.29 3.86 0.47
CA GLY A 138 -17.19 4.10 -0.66
C GLY A 138 -17.32 2.89 -1.59
N GLY A 139 -17.33 3.16 -2.89
CA GLY A 139 -17.51 2.20 -3.96
C GLY A 139 -18.93 2.21 -4.54
N SER A 140 -19.31 1.10 -5.16
CA SER A 140 -20.67 0.85 -5.64
C SER A 140 -21.12 -0.55 -5.24
N ASP A 141 -22.38 -0.66 -4.80
CA ASP A 141 -23.06 -1.92 -4.48
C ASP A 141 -23.67 -2.61 -5.72
N GLY A 142 -23.44 -2.06 -6.91
CA GLY A 142 -23.99 -2.51 -8.20
C GLY A 142 -25.21 -1.76 -8.65
N THR A 143 -25.90 -1.08 -7.73
CA THR A 143 -27.08 -0.26 -8.04
C THR A 143 -26.72 1.22 -8.01
N SER A 144 -25.95 1.63 -7.01
CA SER A 144 -25.62 3.04 -6.78
C SER A 144 -24.19 3.21 -6.24
N ALA A 145 -23.69 4.44 -6.29
CA ALA A 145 -22.52 4.82 -5.50
C ALA A 145 -22.93 4.84 -4.03
N ILE A 146 -22.05 4.38 -3.14
CA ILE A 146 -22.30 4.32 -1.70
C ILE A 146 -21.33 5.22 -0.93
N ASN A 147 -21.76 5.68 0.24
CA ASN A 147 -20.95 6.50 1.13
C ASN A 147 -20.45 5.74 2.37
N THR A 148 -20.77 4.45 2.49
CA THR A 148 -20.45 3.66 3.68
C THR A 148 -18.94 3.41 3.78
N VAL A 149 -18.43 3.39 5.01
CA VAL A 149 -17.03 3.13 5.32
C VAL A 149 -16.95 2.03 6.37
N GLU A 150 -16.11 1.04 6.13
CA GLU A 150 -15.93 -0.10 7.03
C GLU A 150 -14.44 -0.24 7.36
N MET A 151 -14.13 -0.44 8.63
CA MET A 151 -12.76 -0.66 9.10
C MET A 151 -12.57 -2.12 9.50
N TYR A 152 -11.50 -2.73 9.03
CA TYR A 152 -11.12 -4.10 9.35
C TYR A 152 -9.94 -4.11 10.31
N ASN A 153 -10.16 -4.76 11.45
CA ASN A 153 -9.12 -5.06 12.41
C ASN A 153 -8.44 -6.37 12.03
N THR A 154 -7.21 -6.24 11.56
CA THR A 154 -6.37 -7.35 11.08
C THR A 154 -5.96 -8.34 12.18
N GLU A 155 -5.92 -7.91 13.45
CA GLU A 155 -5.58 -8.78 14.58
C GLU A 155 -6.77 -9.63 15.03
N LYS A 156 -7.98 -9.07 14.97
CA LYS A 156 -9.23 -9.70 15.41
C LYS A 156 -9.97 -10.42 14.29
N ASP A 157 -9.62 -10.18 13.04
CA ASP A 157 -10.33 -10.68 11.86
C ASP A 157 -11.80 -10.24 11.84
N THR A 158 -12.05 -8.96 12.11
CA THR A 158 -13.40 -8.40 12.25
C THR A 158 -13.55 -7.05 11.56
N TRP A 159 -14.68 -6.85 10.90
CA TRP A 159 -15.11 -5.55 10.37
C TRP A 159 -15.94 -4.77 11.40
N MET A 160 -15.81 -3.44 11.36
CA MET A 160 -16.60 -2.51 12.17
C MET A 160 -17.03 -1.32 11.30
N PRO A 161 -18.29 -0.88 11.38
CA PRO A 161 -18.74 0.30 10.65
C PRO A 161 -18.06 1.56 11.21
N ARG A 162 -17.73 2.50 10.32
CA ARG A 162 -17.24 3.85 10.65
C ARG A 162 -18.19 4.89 10.08
N ALA A 163 -17.95 6.16 10.40
CA ALA A 163 -18.73 7.24 9.79
C ALA A 163 -18.61 7.18 8.26
N GLY A 164 -19.75 7.30 7.58
CA GLY A 164 -19.80 7.35 6.13
C GLY A 164 -19.32 8.70 5.60
N LEU A 165 -18.89 8.70 4.33
CA LEU A 165 -18.58 9.91 3.57
C LEU A 165 -19.78 10.86 3.53
N CYS A 166 -19.51 12.15 3.42
CA CYS A 166 -20.50 13.21 3.27
C CYS A 166 -21.32 13.06 1.98
N GLU A 167 -20.69 12.60 0.90
CA GLU A 167 -21.37 12.22 -0.34
C GLU A 167 -20.98 10.80 -0.81
N PRO A 168 -21.85 10.08 -1.53
CA PRO A 168 -21.51 8.77 -2.10
C PRO A 168 -20.44 8.89 -3.20
N ARG A 169 -19.45 7.98 -3.18
CA ARG A 169 -18.31 8.02 -4.11
C ARG A 169 -17.95 6.63 -4.59
N ALA A 170 -18.14 6.37 -5.88
CA ALA A 170 -17.57 5.21 -6.58
C ALA A 170 -16.31 5.63 -7.36
N SER A 171 -15.38 4.70 -7.60
CA SER A 171 -14.15 4.97 -8.37
C SER A 171 -13.34 6.15 -7.83
N LEU A 172 -13.38 6.36 -6.51
CA LEU A 172 -12.59 7.37 -5.83
C LEU A 172 -11.15 6.89 -5.63
N SER A 173 -10.24 7.84 -5.46
CA SER A 173 -8.92 7.57 -4.92
C SER A 173 -8.91 7.90 -3.42
N ALA A 174 -8.06 7.25 -2.64
CA ALA A 174 -7.84 7.63 -1.24
C ALA A 174 -6.37 7.52 -0.88
N ALA A 175 -5.94 8.36 0.07
CA ALA A 175 -4.58 8.37 0.57
C ALA A 175 -4.58 8.57 2.10
N ALA A 176 -3.64 7.91 2.78
CA ALA A 176 -3.38 8.15 4.19
C ALA A 176 -2.13 9.02 4.34
N VAL A 177 -2.27 10.15 5.03
CA VAL A 177 -1.19 11.14 5.29
C VAL A 177 -1.42 11.76 6.66
N ASP A 178 -0.36 11.90 7.45
CA ASP A 178 -0.36 12.57 8.76
C ASP A 178 -1.52 12.11 9.67
N ASP A 179 -1.68 10.78 9.79
CA ASP A 179 -2.74 10.11 10.57
C ASP A 179 -4.19 10.49 10.19
N LYS A 180 -4.38 10.95 8.95
CA LYS A 180 -5.69 11.23 8.37
C LYS A 180 -5.89 10.48 7.06
N ILE A 181 -7.15 10.21 6.73
CA ILE A 181 -7.51 9.61 5.44
C ILE A 181 -8.17 10.69 4.58
N PHE A 182 -7.71 10.78 3.34
CA PHE A 182 -8.25 11.68 2.33
C PHE A 182 -9.01 10.86 1.29
N ALA A 183 -10.28 11.16 1.08
CA ALA A 183 -11.08 10.65 -0.03
C ALA A 183 -11.11 11.71 -1.14
N LEU A 184 -10.62 11.34 -2.32
CA LEU A 184 -10.32 12.25 -3.42
C LEU A 184 -11.23 11.93 -4.61
N GLY A 185 -12.06 12.89 -5.01
CA GLY A 185 -12.90 12.78 -6.20
C GLY A 185 -13.82 11.56 -6.18
N GLY A 186 -13.83 10.81 -7.28
CA GLY A 186 -14.76 9.71 -7.55
C GLY A 186 -15.97 10.17 -8.38
N HIS A 187 -17.00 9.34 -8.39
CA HIS A 187 -18.23 9.55 -9.12
C HIS A 187 -19.43 9.26 -8.21
N ASN A 188 -20.36 10.22 -8.07
CA ASN A 188 -21.52 10.07 -7.17
C ASN A 188 -22.75 9.43 -7.83
N GLY A 189 -22.58 8.92 -9.05
CA GLY A 189 -23.66 8.36 -9.87
C GLY A 189 -24.21 9.36 -10.91
N LEU A 190 -23.93 10.66 -10.74
CA LEU A 190 -24.31 11.70 -11.68
C LEU A 190 -23.11 12.40 -12.29
N ASN A 191 -22.13 12.80 -11.47
CA ASN A 191 -20.98 13.59 -11.89
C ASN A 191 -19.68 13.02 -11.33
N ALA A 192 -18.59 13.22 -12.08
CA ALA A 192 -17.25 13.12 -11.54
C ALA A 192 -17.00 14.27 -10.55
N LEU A 193 -16.32 13.96 -9.45
CA LEU A 193 -16.16 14.87 -8.33
C LEU A 193 -14.75 15.45 -8.30
N ARG A 194 -14.65 16.72 -7.92
CA ARG A 194 -13.38 17.36 -7.49
C ARG A 194 -13.29 17.56 -5.98
N SER A 195 -14.39 17.30 -5.27
CA SER A 195 -14.48 17.43 -3.82
C SER A 195 -13.53 16.45 -3.13
N VAL A 196 -13.04 16.87 -1.98
CA VAL A 196 -12.14 16.10 -1.13
C VAL A 196 -12.69 16.09 0.28
N GLU A 197 -12.68 14.92 0.90
CA GLU A 197 -13.08 14.75 2.30
C GLU A 197 -11.91 14.22 3.11
N ILE A 198 -11.80 14.69 4.36
CA ILE A 198 -10.81 14.24 5.33
C ILE A 198 -11.54 13.53 6.45
N TYR A 199 -11.10 12.32 6.73
CA TYR A 199 -11.53 11.54 7.87
C TYR A 199 -10.57 11.71 9.03
N ASP A 200 -11.14 12.07 10.18
CA ASP A 200 -10.43 12.10 11.44
C ASP A 200 -10.73 10.81 12.22
N VAL A 201 -9.66 10.05 12.50
CA VAL A 201 -9.76 8.74 13.16
C VAL A 201 -10.24 8.87 14.60
N ASP A 202 -9.83 9.93 15.29
CA ASP A 202 -10.13 10.18 16.70
C ASP A 202 -11.60 10.55 16.89
N THR A 203 -12.11 11.45 16.04
CA THR A 203 -13.51 11.88 16.13
C THR A 203 -14.47 11.00 15.35
N ASN A 204 -13.97 10.04 14.55
CA ASN A 204 -14.77 9.19 13.67
C ASN A 204 -15.71 10.03 12.78
N SER A 205 -15.17 11.02 12.08
CA SER A 205 -16.00 11.92 11.26
C SER A 205 -15.28 12.35 10.00
N TRP A 206 -16.05 12.52 8.92
CA TRP A 206 -15.60 13.13 7.69
C TRP A 206 -15.90 14.63 7.69
N SER A 207 -15.03 15.40 7.06
CA SER A 207 -15.19 16.83 6.83
C SER A 207 -14.71 17.19 5.42
N ALA A 208 -15.43 18.09 4.75
CA ALA A 208 -15.00 18.62 3.46
C ALA A 208 -13.74 19.49 3.64
N THR A 209 -12.84 19.44 2.66
CA THR A 209 -11.64 20.29 2.59
C THR A 209 -11.50 20.94 1.21
N THR A 210 -10.37 21.57 0.94
CA THR A 210 -10.06 22.21 -0.35
C THR A 210 -10.18 21.23 -1.50
N GLU A 211 -10.97 21.64 -2.50
CA GLU A 211 -11.25 20.86 -3.71
C GLU A 211 -10.06 20.82 -4.66
N MET A 212 -9.97 19.74 -5.43
CA MET A 212 -9.03 19.59 -6.54
C MET A 212 -9.29 20.62 -7.66
N LEU A 213 -8.30 20.87 -8.50
CA LEU A 213 -8.40 21.77 -9.66
C LEU A 213 -9.27 21.16 -10.76
N SER A 214 -9.30 19.83 -10.87
CA SER A 214 -10.11 19.09 -11.84
C SER A 214 -10.98 18.04 -11.16
N SER A 215 -12.16 17.76 -11.72
CA SER A 215 -12.93 16.57 -11.35
C SER A 215 -12.19 15.33 -11.81
N ARG A 216 -12.17 14.29 -10.97
CA ARG A 216 -11.45 13.06 -11.25
C ARG A 216 -12.19 11.87 -10.68
N SER A 217 -12.47 10.90 -11.55
CA SER A 217 -12.85 9.54 -11.18
C SER A 217 -11.85 8.55 -11.79
N MET A 218 -11.69 7.36 -11.22
CA MET A 218 -10.75 6.33 -11.72
C MET A 218 -9.30 6.85 -11.85
N ALA A 219 -8.93 7.81 -11.01
CA ALA A 219 -7.59 8.37 -10.92
C ALA A 219 -6.71 7.54 -9.99
N ALA A 220 -5.39 7.68 -10.14
CA ALA A 220 -4.45 7.12 -9.18
C ALA A 220 -4.00 8.21 -8.20
N ALA A 221 -3.94 7.88 -6.91
CA ALA A 221 -3.40 8.78 -5.89
C ALA A 221 -2.33 8.08 -5.07
N VAL A 222 -1.27 8.82 -4.74
CA VAL A 222 -0.18 8.35 -3.88
C VAL A 222 0.23 9.45 -2.92
N SER A 223 0.76 9.07 -1.77
CA SER A 223 1.35 10.00 -0.82
C SER A 223 2.86 9.89 -0.75
N ILE A 224 3.52 11.04 -0.64
CA ILE A 224 4.95 11.16 -0.36
C ILE A 224 5.09 12.25 0.68
N HIS A 225 5.56 11.91 1.89
CA HIS A 225 5.61 12.84 3.03
C HIS A 225 4.23 13.49 3.28
N SER A 226 4.18 14.79 3.54
CA SER A 226 2.94 15.57 3.73
C SER A 226 2.34 16.07 2.39
N GLN A 227 2.42 15.25 1.34
CA GLN A 227 1.88 15.58 0.03
C GLN A 227 1.08 14.41 -0.55
N ILE A 228 -0.02 14.76 -1.20
CA ILE A 228 -0.87 13.81 -1.93
C ILE A 228 -0.84 14.19 -3.39
N PHE A 229 -0.37 13.27 -4.23
CA PHE A 229 -0.34 13.40 -5.67
C PHE A 229 -1.52 12.65 -6.24
N ILE A 230 -2.29 13.28 -7.12
CA ILE A 230 -3.34 12.63 -7.89
C ILE A 230 -3.09 12.84 -9.37
N LEU A 231 -3.16 11.76 -10.13
CA LEU A 231 -2.77 11.70 -11.53
C LEU A 231 -3.95 11.20 -12.35
N GLY A 232 -4.11 11.75 -13.55
CA GLY A 232 -5.05 11.30 -14.58
C GLY A 232 -6.49 11.13 -14.08
N GLY A 233 -7.14 10.06 -14.54
CA GLY A 233 -8.55 9.78 -14.29
C GLY A 233 -9.46 10.34 -15.37
N TYR A 234 -10.77 10.29 -15.12
CA TYR A 234 -11.83 10.73 -16.01
C TYR A 234 -12.63 11.87 -15.35
N ASP A 235 -12.78 12.99 -16.05
CA ASP A 235 -13.39 14.21 -15.51
C ASP A 235 -14.92 14.31 -15.68
N GLY A 236 -15.53 13.27 -16.27
CA GLY A 236 -16.93 13.25 -16.68
C GLY A 236 -17.13 13.46 -18.19
N SER A 237 -16.07 13.80 -18.93
CA SER A 237 -16.10 14.00 -20.37
C SER A 237 -14.93 13.33 -21.08
N MET A 238 -13.72 13.43 -20.54
CA MET A 238 -12.50 12.87 -21.14
C MET A 238 -11.52 12.31 -20.12
N ASP A 239 -10.65 11.42 -20.59
CA ASP A 239 -9.49 10.99 -19.82
C ASP A 239 -8.49 12.14 -19.67
N LEU A 240 -7.85 12.20 -18.50
CA LEU A 240 -6.91 13.26 -18.15
C LEU A 240 -5.47 12.74 -18.22
N SER A 241 -4.58 13.56 -18.74
CA SER A 241 -3.13 13.43 -18.55
C SER A 241 -2.61 14.33 -17.43
N SER A 242 -3.43 15.28 -16.97
CA SER A 242 -3.04 16.24 -15.94
C SER A 242 -2.83 15.56 -14.60
N ALA A 243 -1.96 16.15 -13.78
CA ALA A 243 -1.74 15.73 -12.41
C ALA A 243 -1.64 16.95 -11.51
N GLU A 244 -1.97 16.76 -10.24
CA GLU A 244 -1.96 17.82 -9.24
C GLU A 244 -1.52 17.26 -7.88
N VAL A 245 -1.01 18.16 -7.04
CA VAL A 245 -0.51 17.83 -5.71
C VAL A 245 -1.16 18.71 -4.66
N LEU A 246 -1.59 18.09 -3.57
CA LEU A 246 -2.02 18.75 -2.34
C LEU A 246 -0.87 18.76 -1.33
N ASP A 247 -0.53 19.92 -0.79
CA ASP A 247 0.27 20.02 0.43
C ASP A 247 -0.67 19.99 1.65
N THR A 248 -0.60 18.91 2.44
CA THR A 248 -1.54 18.66 3.55
C THR A 248 -1.34 19.61 4.73
N ARG A 249 -0.23 20.36 4.77
CA ARG A 249 0.09 21.30 5.86
C ARG A 249 -0.61 22.64 5.70
N ASN A 250 -0.87 23.05 4.46
CA ASN A 250 -1.51 24.33 4.13
C ASN A 250 -2.79 24.18 3.29
N PHE A 251 -3.16 22.94 2.95
CA PHE A 251 -4.34 22.60 2.15
C PHE A 251 -4.38 23.36 0.81
N GLN A 252 -3.26 23.38 0.09
CA GLN A 252 -3.20 24.00 -1.24
C GLN A 252 -2.93 22.97 -2.33
N TRP A 253 -3.79 22.99 -3.34
CA TRP A 253 -3.62 22.27 -4.59
C TRP A 253 -2.77 23.04 -5.59
N LYS A 254 -1.86 22.35 -6.26
CA LYS A 254 -1.03 22.91 -7.34
C LYS A 254 -0.98 21.95 -8.52
N PRO A 255 -1.05 22.45 -9.77
CA PRO A 255 -0.81 21.61 -10.92
C PRO A 255 0.66 21.19 -10.96
N ILE A 256 0.92 19.97 -11.41
CA ILE A 256 2.27 19.47 -11.71
C ILE A 256 2.33 19.04 -13.18
N SER A 257 3.52 18.62 -13.62
CA SER A 257 3.73 18.16 -14.99
C SER A 257 2.77 17.02 -15.36
N SER A 258 2.08 17.18 -16.48
CA SER A 258 1.20 16.15 -17.04
C SER A 258 1.97 14.94 -17.53
N MET A 259 1.30 13.79 -17.54
CA MET A 259 1.73 12.60 -18.26
C MET A 259 1.70 12.86 -19.78
N HIS A 260 2.44 12.05 -20.54
CA HIS A 260 2.42 12.13 -22.01
C HIS A 260 1.09 11.71 -22.61
N GLU A 261 0.43 10.73 -21.97
CA GLU A 261 -0.83 10.16 -22.44
C GLU A 261 -1.91 10.32 -21.38
N ALA A 262 -3.10 10.73 -21.82
CA ALA A 262 -4.28 10.72 -20.98
C ALA A 262 -4.70 9.29 -20.67
N ARG A 263 -5.08 9.02 -19.42
CA ARG A 263 -5.45 7.68 -18.97
C ARG A 263 -6.29 7.68 -17.70
N SER A 264 -7.22 6.74 -17.63
CA SER A 264 -8.03 6.39 -16.46
C SER A 264 -7.90 4.90 -16.14
N MET A 265 -8.50 4.45 -15.02
CA MET A 265 -8.41 3.04 -14.56
C MET A 265 -6.97 2.55 -14.37
N MET A 266 -6.08 3.46 -14.01
CA MET A 266 -4.66 3.19 -13.76
C MET A 266 -4.39 3.05 -12.26
N ASP A 267 -3.20 2.57 -11.94
CA ASP A 267 -2.70 2.55 -10.58
C ASP A 267 -1.32 3.23 -10.49
N ALA A 268 -0.95 3.67 -9.30
CA ALA A 268 0.34 4.31 -9.05
C ALA A 268 0.97 3.79 -7.76
N ALA A 269 2.30 3.67 -7.80
CA ALA A 269 3.10 3.27 -6.64
C ALA A 269 4.30 4.21 -6.47
N VAL A 270 4.75 4.32 -5.22
CA VAL A 270 5.95 5.10 -4.86
C VAL A 270 7.10 4.15 -4.62
N LEU A 271 8.24 4.40 -5.26
CA LEU A 271 9.50 3.73 -5.00
C LEU A 271 10.62 4.76 -5.01
N GLU A 272 11.37 4.86 -3.90
CA GLU A 272 12.48 5.81 -3.76
C GLU A 272 12.09 7.26 -4.11
N GLU A 273 10.97 7.74 -3.53
CA GLU A 273 10.41 9.08 -3.77
C GLU A 273 10.00 9.37 -5.22
N LYS A 274 9.96 8.35 -6.08
CA LYS A 274 9.46 8.47 -7.46
C LYS A 274 8.10 7.82 -7.59
N ILE A 275 7.23 8.49 -8.33
CA ILE A 275 5.88 8.00 -8.65
C ILE A 275 5.94 7.23 -9.96
N PHE A 276 5.51 5.98 -9.91
CA PHE A 276 5.36 5.11 -11.07
C PHE A 276 3.89 4.90 -11.33
N VAL A 277 3.44 5.27 -12.53
CA VAL A 277 2.07 5.05 -12.99
C VAL A 277 2.06 3.88 -13.96
N VAL A 278 1.18 2.91 -13.73
CA VAL A 278 1.13 1.67 -14.50
C VAL A 278 -0.27 1.42 -15.03
N GLY A 279 -0.33 0.99 -16.29
CA GLY A 279 -1.58 0.62 -16.97
C GLY A 279 -2.48 1.82 -17.24
N GLY A 280 -3.78 1.56 -17.13
CA GLY A 280 -4.85 2.45 -17.52
C GLY A 280 -5.27 2.28 -18.98
N SER A 281 -6.46 2.77 -19.27
CA SER A 281 -7.01 2.91 -20.62
C SER A 281 -7.07 4.38 -20.99
N SER A 282 -6.96 4.64 -22.29
CA SER A 282 -7.25 5.92 -22.89
C SER A 282 -8.34 5.66 -23.92
N GLU A 283 -9.46 6.37 -23.84
CA GLU A 283 -10.35 6.50 -24.99
C GLU A 283 -9.66 7.41 -26.02
N SER A 284 -8.69 6.86 -26.77
CA SER A 284 -8.25 7.48 -28.00
C SER A 284 -9.35 7.27 -29.04
N GLN A 285 -9.97 8.36 -29.48
CA GLN A 285 -10.91 8.44 -30.61
C GLN A 285 -10.47 7.64 -31.83
#